data_AF-A0A4R8WI02-F1
#
_entry.id   AF-A0A4R8WI02-F1
#
_cell.length_a   1.000
_cell.length_b   1.000
_cell.length_c   1.000
_cell.angle_alpha   90.00
_cell.angle_beta   90.00
_cell.angle_gamma   90.00
#
_symmetry.space_group_name_H-M   'P 1'
#
loop_
_entity.id
_entity.type
_entity.pdbx_description
1 polymer ?
#
loop_
_entity_poly.entity_id
_entity_poly.type
_entity_poly.pdbx_seq_one_letter_code
_entity_poly.pdbx_strand_id
1 'polypeptide(L)'
;MIALLEDGALETLLNQVGGDTSLRHRFLRDFIALWPSRAERLAESLARPDLEEAHVVLLSIRSTSTMVGAVVLEATAALVHSALSRNDLPGCLQHMRRLVEVGEATCAELAVLTTRAEDAERAQKAWQAQQGQQQAQYEQQSQFGDRAVPPRRWEFPATHAH
;
A
#
# COMPACT_ATOMS: atom_id res chain seq x y z
N MET A 1 4.66 -7.93 -17.60
CA MET A 1 4.54 -6.71 -16.77
C MET A 1 5.47 -6.93 -15.60
N ILE A 2 6.48 -6.07 -15.40
CA ILE A 2 7.38 -6.18 -14.22
C ILE A 2 6.60 -5.64 -13.03
N ALA A 3 6.51 -6.41 -11.94
CA ALA A 3 5.91 -5.92 -10.70
C ALA A 3 6.78 -4.79 -10.14
N LEU A 4 6.19 -3.62 -9.87
CA LEU A 4 6.91 -2.48 -9.30
C LEU A 4 7.03 -2.59 -7.78
N LEU A 5 6.10 -3.33 -7.18
CA LEU A 5 5.98 -3.54 -5.74
C LEU A 5 6.27 -5.01 -5.40
N GLU A 6 7.04 -5.21 -4.35
CA GLU A 6 7.22 -6.51 -3.71
C GLU A 6 6.02 -6.83 -2.81
N ASP A 7 5.47 -8.04 -2.97
CA ASP A 7 4.39 -8.54 -2.14
C ASP A 7 4.86 -8.70 -0.67
N GLY A 8 4.10 -8.18 0.29
CA GLY A 8 4.35 -8.41 1.71
C GLY A 8 5.34 -7.45 2.39
N ALA A 9 6.00 -6.56 1.65
CA ALA A 9 6.93 -5.58 2.23
C ALA A 9 6.20 -4.63 3.21
N LEU A 10 5.03 -4.16 2.81
CA LEU A 10 4.20 -3.28 3.62
C LEU A 10 3.61 -4.00 4.83
N GLU A 11 3.18 -5.25 4.67
CA GLU A 11 2.69 -6.13 5.73
C GLU A 11 3.78 -6.37 6.78
N THR A 12 5.03 -6.57 6.34
CA THR A 12 6.18 -6.71 7.22
C THR A 12 6.40 -5.45 8.06
N LEU A 13 6.35 -4.27 7.44
CA LEU A 13 6.45 -2.99 8.16
C LEU A 13 5.32 -2.82 9.18
N LEU A 14 4.09 -3.16 8.81
CA LEU A 14 2.93 -3.03 9.69
C LEU A 14 3.01 -3.97 10.89
N ASN A 15 3.46 -5.20 10.69
CA ASN A 15 3.68 -6.13 11.78
C ASN A 15 4.71 -5.61 12.79
N GLN A 16 5.69 -4.81 12.36
CA GLN A 16 6.66 -4.17 13.25
C GLN A 16 6.06 -3.00 14.04
N VAL A 17 5.00 -2.35 13.54
CA VAL A 17 4.33 -1.20 14.19
C VAL A 17 2.96 -1.53 14.79
N GLY A 18 2.71 -2.81 15.10
CA GLY A 18 1.50 -3.25 15.82
C GLY A 18 0.28 -3.56 14.94
N GLY A 19 0.43 -3.64 13.63
CA GLY A 19 -0.58 -4.13 12.70
C GLY A 19 -1.72 -3.15 12.38
N ASP A 20 -1.56 -1.85 12.67
CA ASP A 20 -2.62 -0.85 12.44
C ASP A 20 -2.81 -0.55 10.94
N THR A 21 -3.89 -1.08 10.37
CA THR A 21 -4.28 -0.87 8.98
C THR A 21 -4.56 0.60 8.64
N SER A 22 -4.92 1.44 9.62
CA SER A 22 -5.09 2.89 9.42
C SER A 22 -3.75 3.57 9.18
N LEU A 23 -2.70 3.14 9.90
CA LEU A 23 -1.34 3.61 9.68
C LEU A 23 -0.82 3.20 8.30
N ARG A 24 -1.17 1.99 7.82
CA ARG A 24 -0.89 1.56 6.44
C ARG A 24 -1.38 2.57 5.42
N HIS A 25 -2.68 2.86 5.43
CA HIS A 25 -3.30 3.72 4.42
C HIS A 25 -2.77 5.15 4.50
N ARG A 26 -2.52 5.65 5.72
CA ARG A 26 -1.88 6.94 5.90
C ARG A 26 -0.49 6.97 5.27
N PHE A 27 0.34 5.98 5.56
CA PHE A 27 1.70 5.90 5.03
C PHE A 27 1.73 5.86 3.49
N LEU A 28 0.86 5.05 2.87
CA LEU A 28 0.76 4.98 1.41
C LEU A 28 0.30 6.31 0.79
N ARG A 29 -0.69 6.97 1.41
CA ARG A 29 -1.15 8.30 0.96
C ARG A 29 -0.04 9.35 1.09
N ASP A 30 0.68 9.34 2.21
CA ASP A 30 1.79 10.27 2.45
C ASP A 30 2.91 10.04 1.42
N PHE A 31 3.22 8.78 1.09
CA PHE A 31 4.17 8.45 0.03
C PHE A 31 3.76 9.05 -1.32
N ILE A 32 2.51 8.83 -1.75
CA ILE A 32 1.97 9.33 -3.02
C ILE A 32 1.95 10.86 -3.04
N ALA A 33 1.48 11.49 -1.96
CA ALA A 33 1.36 12.94 -1.87
C ALA A 33 2.71 13.67 -1.88
N LEU A 34 3.75 13.06 -1.30
CA LEU A 34 5.09 13.65 -1.24
C LEU A 34 5.92 13.44 -2.51
N TRP A 35 5.52 12.51 -3.39
CA TRP A 35 6.31 12.18 -4.58
C TRP A 35 6.59 13.38 -5.50
N PRO A 36 5.60 14.20 -5.90
CA PRO A 36 5.87 15.33 -6.81
C PRO A 36 6.91 16.31 -6.25
N SER A 37 6.79 16.66 -4.96
CA SER A 37 7.74 17.54 -4.29
C SER A 37 9.14 16.94 -4.20
N ARG A 38 9.27 15.63 -3.97
CA ARG A 38 10.58 14.96 -3.96
C ARG A 38 11.25 14.97 -5.33
N ALA A 39 10.47 14.69 -6.38
CA ALA A 39 10.98 14.70 -7.75
C ALA A 39 11.45 16.10 -8.18
N GLU A 40 10.66 17.13 -7.89
CA GLU A 40 10.99 18.52 -8.15
C GLU A 40 12.24 18.96 -7.39
N ARG A 41 12.26 18.77 -6.06
CA ARG A 41 13.42 19.12 -5.22
C ARG A 41 14.70 18.42 -5.66
N LEU A 42 14.61 17.16 -6.10
CA LEU A 42 15.77 16.45 -6.64
C LEU A 42 16.25 17.12 -7.92
N ALA A 43 15.36 17.41 -8.87
CA ALA A 43 15.72 18.08 -10.12
C ALA A 43 16.37 19.46 -9.88
N GLU A 44 15.81 20.25 -8.97
CA GLU A 44 16.36 21.54 -8.56
C GLU A 44 17.73 21.40 -7.91
N SER A 45 17.90 20.45 -6.98
CA SER A 45 19.17 20.24 -6.29
C SER A 45 20.31 19.81 -7.22
N LEU A 46 20.00 19.04 -8.27
CA LEU A 46 20.99 18.64 -9.30
C LEU A 46 21.43 19.80 -10.21
N ALA A 47 20.67 20.91 -10.24
CA ALA A 47 21.05 22.12 -10.96
C ALA A 47 21.95 23.06 -10.12
N ARG A 48 22.16 22.74 -8.84
CA ARG A 48 22.96 23.56 -7.92
C ARG A 48 24.42 23.06 -7.86
N PRO A 49 25.40 23.95 -7.58
CA PRO A 49 26.80 23.52 -7.40
C PRO A 49 27.02 22.63 -6.18
N ASP A 50 26.18 22.80 -5.16
CA ASP A 50 26.21 22.02 -3.93
C ASP A 50 25.22 20.86 -4.02
N LEU A 51 25.75 19.64 -3.99
CA LEU A 51 25.03 18.40 -4.21
C LEU A 51 24.58 17.71 -2.91
N GLU A 52 24.79 18.34 -1.74
CA GLU A 52 24.39 17.78 -0.45
C GLU A 52 22.87 17.53 -0.40
N GLU A 53 22.07 18.49 -0.87
CA GLU A 53 20.61 18.34 -0.92
C GLU A 53 20.18 17.18 -1.84
N ALA A 54 20.83 17.00 -2.99
CA ALA A 54 20.54 15.89 -3.90
C ALA A 54 20.80 14.53 -3.22
N HIS A 55 21.86 14.44 -2.41
CA HIS A 55 22.17 13.24 -1.64
C HIS A 55 21.07 12.93 -0.61
N VAL A 56 20.63 13.95 0.13
CA VAL A 56 19.56 13.83 1.15
C VAL A 56 18.24 13.40 0.52
N VAL A 57 17.84 14.02 -0.60
CA VAL A 57 16.60 13.68 -1.29
C VAL A 57 16.64 12.24 -1.80
N LEU A 58 17.75 11.80 -2.39
CA LEU A 58 17.89 10.42 -2.89
C LEU A 58 17.85 9.38 -1.75
N LEU A 59 18.50 9.63 -0.62
CA LEU A 59 18.41 8.75 0.55
C LEU A 59 16.97 8.65 1.08
N SER A 60 16.23 9.77 1.11
CA SER A 60 14.82 9.81 1.50
C SER A 60 13.95 8.98 0.56
N ILE A 61 14.13 9.13 -0.76
CA ILE A 61 13.41 8.34 -1.77
C ILE A 61 13.71 6.85 -1.60
N ARG A 62 14.99 6.47 -1.44
CA ARG A 62 15.39 5.06 -1.29
C ARG A 62 14.76 4.42 -0.06
N SER A 63 14.95 5.05 1.11
CA SER A 63 14.40 4.55 2.38
C SER A 63 12.88 4.37 2.32
N THR A 64 12.17 5.37 1.80
CA THR A 64 10.71 5.30 1.68
C THR A 64 10.23 4.31 0.62
N SER A 65 11.00 4.09 -0.45
CA SER A 65 10.72 3.07 -1.46
C SER A 65 10.86 1.67 -0.90
N THR A 66 11.90 1.40 -0.10
CA THR A 66 12.06 0.12 0.60
C THR A 66 10.88 -0.18 1.52
N MET A 67 10.40 0.82 2.26
CA MET A 67 9.28 0.65 3.19
C MET A 67 7.96 0.27 2.51
N VAL A 68 7.73 0.71 1.28
CA VAL A 68 6.53 0.33 0.49
C VAL A 68 6.77 -0.86 -0.44
N GLY A 69 7.97 -1.46 -0.43
CA GLY A 69 8.34 -2.53 -1.34
C GLY A 69 8.55 -2.08 -2.80
N ALA A 70 8.76 -0.79 -3.07
CA ALA A 70 8.96 -0.27 -4.42
C ALA A 70 10.40 -0.55 -4.92
N VAL A 71 10.70 -1.83 -5.16
CA VAL A 71 12.05 -2.33 -5.48
C VAL A 71 12.64 -1.63 -6.70
N VAL A 72 11.85 -1.45 -7.76
CA VAL A 72 12.34 -0.82 -9.00
C VAL A 72 12.64 0.67 -8.77
N LEU A 73 11.85 1.35 -7.94
CA LEU A 73 12.08 2.75 -7.61
C LEU A 73 13.32 2.93 -6.72
N GLU A 74 13.49 2.07 -5.71
CA GLU A 74 14.68 2.06 -4.86
C GLU A 74 15.95 1.83 -5.70
N ALA A 75 15.95 0.81 -6.55
CA ALA A 75 17.09 0.51 -7.41
C ALA A 75 17.42 1.65 -8.37
N THR A 76 16.39 2.30 -8.94
CA THR A 76 16.60 3.45 -9.83
C THR A 76 17.17 4.65 -9.07
N ALA A 77 16.68 4.91 -7.86
CA ALA A 77 17.23 5.96 -7.00
C ALA A 77 18.67 5.66 -6.57
N ALA A 78 19.00 4.38 -6.33
CA ALA A 78 20.36 3.94 -6.05
C ALA A 78 21.32 4.18 -7.23
N LEU A 79 20.86 4.03 -8.47
CA LEU A 79 21.66 4.35 -9.67
C LEU A 79 21.99 5.85 -9.76
N VAL A 80 20.99 6.72 -9.54
CA VAL A 80 21.19 8.18 -9.50
C VAL A 80 22.15 8.54 -8.36
N HIS A 81 21.95 7.96 -7.18
CA HIS A 81 22.79 8.21 -5.99
C HIS A 81 24.24 7.77 -6.20
N SER A 82 24.44 6.63 -6.86
CA SER A 82 25.77 6.12 -7.23
C SER A 82 26.49 7.05 -8.21
N ALA A 83 25.79 7.57 -9.23
CA ALA A 83 26.34 8.58 -10.14
C ALA A 83 26.69 9.88 -9.39
N LEU A 84 25.81 10.32 -8.50
CA LEU A 84 26.02 11.52 -7.68
C LEU A 84 27.27 11.38 -6.80
N SER A 85 27.47 10.23 -6.14
CA SER A 85 28.66 9.96 -5.32
C SER A 85 29.96 9.95 -6.11
N ARG A 86 29.92 9.75 -7.43
CA ARG A 86 31.08 9.86 -8.33
C ARG A 86 31.24 11.26 -8.93
N ASN A 87 30.41 12.21 -8.54
CA ASN A 87 30.32 13.54 -9.14
C ASN A 87 30.01 13.51 -10.65
N ASP A 88 29.28 12.47 -11.10
CA ASP A 88 28.89 12.25 -12.48
C ASP A 88 27.49 12.83 -12.73
N LEU A 89 27.42 14.15 -12.93
CA LEU A 89 26.16 14.85 -13.22
C LEU A 89 25.48 14.38 -14.52
N PRO A 90 26.20 14.16 -15.64
CA PRO A 90 25.59 13.58 -16.84
C PRO A 90 24.93 12.22 -16.56
N GLY A 91 25.59 11.35 -15.81
CA GLY A 91 25.02 10.06 -15.39
C GLY A 91 23.78 10.22 -14.48
N CYS A 92 23.78 11.20 -13.58
CA CYS A 92 22.59 11.52 -12.79
C CYS A 92 21.41 11.89 -13.70
N LEU A 93 21.61 12.85 -14.61
CA LEU A 93 20.58 13.34 -15.52
C LEU A 93 20.06 12.25 -16.47
N GLN A 94 20.93 11.33 -16.91
CA GLN A 94 20.55 10.17 -17.70
C GLN A 94 19.55 9.27 -16.96
N HIS A 95 19.73 9.09 -15.65
CA HIS A 95 18.87 8.24 -14.83
C HIS A 95 17.63 8.97 -14.28
N MET A 96 17.65 10.30 -14.22
CA MET A 96 16.54 11.12 -13.68
C MET A 96 15.21 10.87 -14.38
N ARG A 97 15.20 10.81 -15.73
CA ARG A 97 13.96 10.54 -16.47
C ARG A 97 13.34 9.20 -16.05
N ARG A 98 14.17 8.16 -15.93
CA ARG A 98 13.69 6.83 -15.52
C ARG A 98 13.19 6.84 -14.07
N LEU A 99 13.85 7.58 -13.18
CA LEU A 99 13.43 7.73 -11.80
C LEU A 99 12.03 8.35 -11.70
N VAL A 100 11.78 9.41 -12.49
CA VAL A 100 10.47 10.07 -12.54
C VAL A 100 9.40 9.11 -13.06
N GLU A 101 9.65 8.48 -14.21
CA GLU A 101 8.70 7.52 -14.83
C GLU A 101 8.35 6.35 -13.89
N VAL A 102 9.36 5.76 -13.24
CA VAL A 102 9.14 4.64 -12.31
C VAL A 102 8.38 5.09 -11.06
N GLY A 103 8.69 6.27 -10.52
CA GLY A 103 8.00 6.76 -9.33
C GLY A 103 6.54 7.15 -9.61
N GLU A 104 6.24 7.75 -10.77
CA GLU A 104 4.86 7.98 -11.20
C GLU A 104 4.07 6.67 -11.35
N ALA A 105 4.67 5.67 -12.00
CA ALA A 105 4.05 4.36 -12.14
C ALA A 105 3.82 3.68 -10.78
N THR A 106 4.79 3.79 -9.87
CA THR A 106 4.69 3.28 -8.49
C THR A 106 3.55 3.96 -7.74
N CYS A 107 3.43 5.30 -7.83
CA CYS A 107 2.35 6.05 -7.19
C CYS A 107 0.98 5.65 -7.74
N ALA A 108 0.87 5.43 -9.05
CA ALA A 108 -0.37 4.97 -9.67
C ALA A 108 -0.79 3.58 -9.15
N GLU A 109 0.16 2.65 -9.03
CA GLU A 109 -0.09 1.31 -8.50
C GLU A 109 -0.51 1.35 -7.02
N LEU A 110 0.19 2.13 -6.20
CA LEU A 110 -0.14 2.33 -4.78
C LEU A 110 -1.53 2.97 -4.60
N ALA A 111 -1.93 3.91 -5.46
CA ALA A 111 -3.25 4.53 -5.41
C ALA A 111 -4.37 3.51 -5.67
N VAL A 112 -4.16 2.60 -6.65
CA VAL A 112 -5.10 1.51 -6.95
C VAL A 112 -5.20 0.54 -5.77
N LEU A 113 -4.08 0.13 -5.18
CA LEU A 113 -4.06 -0.77 -4.03
C LEU A 113 -4.74 -0.17 -2.81
N THR A 114 -4.45 1.10 -2.51
CA THR A 114 -5.07 1.82 -1.38
C THR A 114 -6.59 1.88 -1.54
N THR A 115 -7.07 2.25 -2.73
CA THR A 115 -8.51 2.34 -3.01
C THR A 115 -9.20 0.98 -2.85
N ARG A 116 -8.61 -0.08 -3.43
CA ARG A 116 -9.15 -1.45 -3.34
C ARG A 116 -9.22 -1.95 -1.90
N ALA A 117 -8.18 -1.70 -1.10
CA ALA A 117 -8.14 -2.10 0.30
C ALA A 117 -9.24 -1.40 1.12
N GLU A 118 -9.40 -0.09 0.92
CA GLU A 118 -10.45 0.68 1.60
C GLU A 118 -11.87 0.25 1.20
N ASP A 119 -12.10 -0.05 -0.08
CA ASP A 119 -13.38 -0.58 -0.56
C ASP A 119 -13.71 -1.93 0.08
N ALA A 120 -12.73 -2.84 0.16
CA ALA A 120 -12.90 -4.14 0.80
C ALA A 120 -13.23 -4.01 2.29
N GLU A 121 -12.56 -3.09 3.00
CA GLU A 121 -12.84 -2.81 4.41
C GLU A 121 -14.23 -2.21 4.65
N ARG A 122 -14.65 -1.27 3.77
CA ARG A 122 -16.01 -0.71 3.80
C ARG A 122 -17.06 -1.80 3.59
N ALA A 123 -16.85 -2.67 2.60
CA ALA A 123 -17.75 -3.79 2.33
C ALA A 123 -17.83 -4.75 3.52
N GLN A 124 -16.69 -5.11 4.11
CA GLN A 124 -16.63 -6.00 5.28
C GLN A 124 -17.39 -5.42 6.48
N LYS A 125 -17.20 -4.13 6.80
CA LYS A 125 -17.92 -3.44 7.88
C LYS A 125 -19.43 -3.41 7.62
N ALA A 126 -19.86 -3.16 6.38
CA ALA A 126 -21.27 -3.17 6.01
C ALA A 126 -21.90 -4.56 6.18
N TRP A 127 -21.21 -5.62 5.76
CA TRP A 127 -21.64 -7.01 5.96
C TRP A 127 -21.80 -7.36 7.46
N GLN A 128 -20.83 -6.98 8.29
CA GLN A 128 -20.90 -7.21 9.74
C GLN A 128 -22.06 -6.46 10.40
N ALA A 129 -22.29 -5.20 10.02
CA ALA A 129 -23.41 -4.41 10.53
C ALA A 129 -24.76 -5.04 10.19
N GLN A 130 -24.92 -5.53 8.95
CA GLN A 130 -26.15 -6.21 8.53
C GLN A 130 -26.40 -7.52 9.29
N GLN A 131 -25.35 -8.32 9.53
CA GLN A 131 -25.48 -9.54 10.33
C GLN A 131 -25.87 -9.25 11.78
N GLY A 132 -25.26 -8.22 12.40
CA GLY A 132 -25.62 -7.80 13.76
C GLY A 132 -27.08 -7.34 13.87
N GLN A 133 -27.58 -6.61 12.85
CA GLN A 133 -28.99 -6.19 12.79
C GLN A 133 -29.94 -7.38 12.62
N GLN A 134 -29.63 -8.34 11.74
CA GLN A 134 -30.43 -9.54 11.55
C GLN A 134 -30.50 -10.40 12.82
N GLN A 135 -29.38 -10.54 13.54
CA GLN A 135 -29.32 -11.31 14.77
C GLN A 135 -30.10 -10.62 15.91
N ALA A 136 -29.98 -9.30 16.06
CA ALA A 136 -30.77 -8.53 17.02
C ALA A 136 -32.28 -8.60 16.72
N GLN A 137 -32.67 -8.56 15.44
CA GLN A 137 -34.06 -8.70 15.01
C GLN A 137 -34.61 -10.10 15.30
N TYR A 138 -33.81 -11.14 15.07
CA TYR A 138 -34.16 -12.53 15.39
C TYR A 138 -34.32 -12.75 16.91
N GLU A 139 -33.44 -12.18 17.72
CA GLU A 139 -33.51 -12.24 19.20
C GLU A 139 -34.74 -11.51 19.75
N GLN A 140 -35.08 -10.33 19.21
CA GLN A 140 -36.30 -9.61 19.60
C GLN A 140 -37.58 -10.36 19.20
N GLN A 141 -37.62 -10.95 18.00
CA GLN A 141 -38.76 -11.78 17.57
C GLN A 141 -38.89 -13.06 18.41
N SER A 142 -37.76 -13.64 18.84
CA SER A 142 -37.76 -14.82 19.74
C SER A 142 -38.13 -14.50 21.19
N GLN A 143 -38.00 -13.24 21.63
CA GLN A 143 -38.45 -12.79 22.96
C GLN A 143 -39.96 -12.51 23.04
N PHE A 144 -40.59 -12.11 21.94
CA PHE A 144 -42.03 -11.79 21.89
C PHE A 144 -42.90 -12.90 21.26
N GLY A 145 -42.29 -13.88 20.58
CA GLY A 145 -42.98 -15.05 20.02
C GLY A 145 -42.74 -16.29 20.88
N ASP A 146 -43.83 -16.96 21.29
CA ASP A 146 -43.80 -18.30 21.89
C ASP A 146 -42.90 -19.24 21.06
N ARG A 147 -42.01 -20.00 21.74
CA ARG A 147 -40.82 -20.70 21.18
C ARG A 147 -40.97 -21.14 19.70
N ALA A 148 -40.51 -20.30 18.77
CA ALA A 148 -40.28 -20.73 17.40
C ALA A 148 -38.95 -21.50 17.32
N VAL A 149 -39.04 -22.77 16.94
CA VAL A 149 -37.91 -23.70 16.78
C VAL A 149 -36.95 -23.18 15.69
N PRO A 150 -35.63 -23.07 15.94
CA PRO A 150 -34.69 -22.68 14.90
C PRO A 150 -34.66 -23.72 13.75
N PRO A 151 -34.53 -23.30 12.48
CA PRO A 151 -34.47 -24.25 11.38
C PRO A 151 -33.24 -25.15 11.52
N ARG A 152 -33.47 -26.47 11.43
CA ARG A 152 -32.41 -27.48 11.56
C ARG A 152 -31.31 -27.23 10.54
N ARG A 153 -30.08 -27.23 11.04
CA ARG A 153 -28.81 -27.32 10.30
C ARG A 153 -28.94 -28.39 9.21
N TRP A 154 -28.74 -27.99 7.96
CA TRP A 154 -28.76 -28.86 6.78
C TRP A 154 -27.93 -30.13 7.02
N GLU A 155 -28.60 -31.28 7.07
CA GLU A 155 -27.94 -32.59 7.00
C GLU A 155 -27.54 -32.82 5.54
N PHE A 156 -26.23 -32.89 5.29
CA PHE A 156 -25.68 -33.39 4.04
C PHE A 156 -26.07 -34.87 3.88
N PRO A 157 -26.58 -35.33 2.73
CA PRO A 157 -26.77 -36.76 2.52
C PRO A 157 -25.40 -37.42 2.35
N ALA A 158 -25.05 -38.30 3.30
CA ALA A 158 -23.98 -39.26 3.11
C ALA A 158 -24.39 -40.24 2.00
N THR A 159 -23.72 -40.18 0.86
CA THR A 159 -23.80 -41.20 -0.19
C THR A 159 -23.18 -42.49 0.34
N HIS A 160 -24.02 -43.47 0.67
CA HIS A 160 -23.57 -44.85 0.83
C HIS A 160 -23.59 -45.55 -0.53
N ALA A 161 -22.39 -46.00 -0.92
CA ALA A 161 -22.16 -46.94 -2.00
C ALA A 161 -22.68 -48.33 -1.61
N HIS A 162 -23.36 -48.98 -2.55
CA HIS A 162 -23.41 -50.43 -2.70
C HIS A 162 -23.41 -50.77 -4.19
#